data_AF-A0A7K8V3E3-F1
#
_entry.id   AF-A0A7K8V3E3-F1
#
_cell.length_a   1.000
_cell.length_b   1.000
_cell.length_c   1.000
_cell.angle_alpha   90.00
_cell.angle_beta   90.00
_cell.angle_gamma   90.00
#
_symmetry.space_group_name_H-M   'P 1'
#
loop_
_entity.id
_entity.type
_entity.pdbx_description
1 polymer ?
#
loop_
_entity_poly.entity_id
_entity_poly.type
_entity_poly.pdbx_seq_one_letter_code
_entity_poly.pdbx_strand_id
1 'polypeptide(L)'
;TVIVIDLKDCFFMIPLHPEDQERFAFSVPSVNLQKPQQRYQWTVLPQGMKNSPTMCQMYVDWALKPIQMKQVDWLIYHYMDDIFIAAQNLDAAQAIPQLTK
;
A
#
# COMPACT_ATOMS: atom_id res chain seq x y z
N THR A 1 9.17 19.63 12.19
CA THR A 1 8.15 18.66 12.64
C THR A 1 8.25 17.40 11.82
N VAL A 2 7.93 16.24 12.41
CA VAL A 2 7.88 14.94 11.72
C VAL A 2 6.43 14.45 11.69
N ILE A 3 5.96 14.00 10.54
CA ILE A 3 4.69 13.31 10.35
C ILE A 3 5.00 11.87 9.96
N VAL A 4 4.28 10.92 10.54
CA VAL A 4 4.37 9.49 10.20
C VAL A 4 3.03 9.08 9.60
N ILE A 5 3.09 8.42 8.44
CA ILE A 5 1.92 7.89 7.74
C ILE A 5 2.05 6.38 7.67
N ASP A 6 1.05 5.68 8.21
CA ASP A 6 0.96 4.22 8.19
C ASP A 6 0.37 3.76 6.84
N LEU A 7 1.02 2.80 6.19
CA LEU A 7 0.70 2.23 4.89
C LEU A 7 0.10 0.82 4.97
N LYS A 8 -0.31 0.32 6.14
CA LYS A 8 -0.87 -1.04 6.28
C LYS A 8 -1.96 -1.38 5.26
N ASP A 9 -2.78 -0.40 4.86
CA ASP A 9 -3.86 -0.61 3.89
C ASP A 9 -3.45 -0.30 2.43
N CYS A 10 -2.21 0.13 2.18
CA CYS A 10 -1.73 0.48 0.84
C CYS A 10 -1.75 -0.71 -0.13
N PHE A 11 -1.53 -1.92 0.36
CA PHE A 11 -1.62 -3.16 -0.43
C PHE A 11 -2.97 -3.30 -1.14
N PHE A 12 -4.07 -2.89 -0.49
CA PHE A 12 -5.42 -3.01 -1.06
C PHE A 12 -5.73 -1.93 -2.11
N MET A 13 -4.89 -0.91 -2.24
CA MET A 13 -5.01 0.12 -3.27
C MET A 13 -4.31 -0.26 -4.58
N ILE A 14 -3.51 -1.33 -4.58
CA ILE A 14 -2.73 -1.76 -5.74
C ILE A 14 -3.50 -2.88 -6.47
N PRO A 15 -4.08 -2.61 -7.65
CA PRO A 15 -4.80 -3.62 -8.40
C PRO A 15 -3.84 -4.70 -8.93
N LEU A 16 -4.26 -5.96 -8.87
CA LEU A 16 -3.58 -7.05 -9.57
C LEU A 16 -4.00 -7.07 -11.04
N HIS A 17 -3.06 -7.43 -11.90
CA HIS A 17 -3.37 -7.70 -13.29
C HIS A 17 -4.40 -8.84 -13.40
N PRO A 18 -5.46 -8.72 -14.23
CA PRO A 18 -6.52 -9.72 -14.31
C PRO A 18 -6.03 -11.16 -14.54
N GLU A 19 -4.98 -11.33 -15.35
CA GLU A 19 -4.38 -12.64 -15.64
C GLU A 19 -3.61 -13.25 -14.47
N ASP A 20 -3.22 -12.43 -13.48
CA ASP A 20 -2.51 -12.90 -12.29
C ASP A 20 -3.46 -13.26 -11.14
N GLN A 21 -4.71 -12.76 -11.14
CA GLN A 21 -5.66 -12.96 -10.05
C GLN A 21 -5.90 -14.45 -9.75
N GLU A 22 -5.97 -15.29 -10.79
CA GLU A 22 -6.14 -16.74 -10.62
C GLU A 22 -4.99 -17.39 -9.86
N ARG A 23 -3.75 -16.89 -10.03
CA ARG A 23 -2.56 -17.39 -9.31
C ARG A 23 -2.65 -17.10 -7.81
N PHE A 24 -3.45 -16.12 -7.43
CA PHE A 24 -3.73 -15.73 -6.04
C PHE A 24 -5.11 -16.25 -5.56
N ALA A 25 -5.64 -17.31 -6.17
CA ALA A 25 -6.86 -17.94 -5.67
C ALA A 25 -6.63 -18.72 -4.37
N PHE A 26 -7.62 -18.70 -3.48
CA PHE A 26 -7.64 -19.46 -2.23
C PHE A 26 -9.01 -20.10 -1.97
N SER A 27 -9.03 -21.14 -1.15
CA SER A 27 -10.26 -21.86 -0.78
C SER A 27 -10.56 -21.70 0.70
N VAL A 28 -11.79 -21.34 1.05
CA VAL A 28 -12.27 -21.27 2.42
C VAL A 28 -12.98 -22.59 2.75
N PRO A 29 -12.52 -23.34 3.77
CA PRO A 29 -13.16 -24.58 4.16
C PRO A 29 -14.49 -24.30 4.87
N SER A 30 -15.46 -25.20 4.72
CA SER A 30 -16.69 -25.17 5.50
C SER A 30 -16.51 -25.93 6.82
N VAL A 31 -17.30 -25.55 7.84
CA VAL A 31 -17.32 -26.25 9.13
C VAL A 31 -17.70 -27.70 8.89
N ASN A 32 -16.84 -28.63 9.31
CA ASN A 32 -17.04 -30.08 9.17
C ASN A 32 -17.41 -30.53 7.74
N LEU A 33 -16.93 -29.85 6.70
CA LEU A 33 -17.21 -30.17 5.29
C LEU A 33 -18.71 -30.18 4.93
N GLN A 34 -19.56 -29.48 5.70
CA GLN A 34 -21.01 -29.44 5.47
C GLN A 34 -21.41 -28.83 4.13
N LYS A 35 -20.53 -28.05 3.50
CA LYS A 35 -20.70 -27.47 2.17
C LYS A 35 -19.41 -27.61 1.35
N PRO A 36 -19.49 -27.61 0.01
CA PRO A 36 -18.30 -27.48 -0.83
C PRO A 36 -17.46 -26.27 -0.42
N GLN A 37 -16.14 -26.39 -0.55
CA GLN A 37 -15.23 -25.28 -0.27
C GLN A 37 -15.52 -24.12 -1.22
N GLN A 38 -15.52 -22.90 -0.69
CA GLN A 38 -15.73 -21.70 -1.50
C GLN A 38 -14.37 -21.20 -2.00
N ARG A 39 -14.24 -20.99 -3.32
CA ARG A 39 -13.02 -20.47 -3.94
C ARG A 39 -13.15 -18.98 -4.19
N TYR A 40 -12.15 -18.22 -3.78
CA TYR A 40 -12.02 -16.78 -3.96
C TYR A 40 -10.69 -16.47 -4.65
N GLN A 41 -10.58 -15.26 -5.20
CA GLN A 41 -9.33 -14.74 -5.75
C GLN A 41 -9.12 -13.31 -5.32
N TRP A 42 -7.86 -12.93 -5.15
CA TRP A 42 -7.49 -11.56 -4.88
C TRP A 42 -7.60 -10.72 -6.15
N THR A 43 -8.24 -9.56 -6.06
CA THR A 43 -8.29 -8.55 -7.13
C THR A 43 -7.25 -7.45 -6.95
N VAL A 44 -6.70 -7.35 -5.75
CA VAL A 44 -5.69 -6.39 -5.30
C VAL A 44 -4.55 -7.14 -4.64
N LEU A 45 -3.41 -6.48 -4.44
CA LEU A 45 -2.21 -7.13 -3.92
C LEU A 45 -2.44 -7.73 -2.52
N PRO A 46 -2.32 -9.06 -2.33
CA PRO A 46 -2.53 -9.68 -1.02
C PRO A 46 -1.36 -9.39 -0.06
N GLN A 47 -1.69 -9.17 1.21
CA GLN A 47 -0.72 -9.13 2.29
C GLN A 47 -0.13 -10.53 2.56
N GLY A 48 1.09 -10.57 3.08
CA GLY A 48 1.77 -11.82 3.45
C GLY A 48 2.44 -12.57 2.30
N MET A 49 2.33 -12.11 1.06
CA MET A 49 3.11 -12.66 -0.04
C MET A 49 4.51 -12.04 -0.09
N LYS A 50 5.53 -12.88 -0.32
CA LYS A 50 6.95 -12.49 -0.28
C LYS A 50 7.29 -11.24 -1.09
N ASN A 51 6.69 -11.09 -2.27
CA ASN A 51 7.00 -9.98 -3.18
C ASN A 51 6.06 -8.78 -3.03
N SER A 52 4.99 -8.90 -2.24
CA SER A 52 4.05 -7.80 -2.02
C SER A 52 4.72 -6.55 -1.44
N PRO A 53 5.60 -6.65 -0.43
CA PRO A 53 6.28 -5.46 0.12
C PRO A 53 7.08 -4.70 -0.93
N THR A 54 7.82 -5.40 -1.80
CA THR A 54 8.60 -4.76 -2.86
C THR A 54 7.72 -4.07 -3.89
N MET A 55 6.60 -4.68 -4.29
CA MET A 55 5.66 -4.05 -5.21
C MET A 55 4.98 -2.82 -4.59
N CYS A 56 4.62 -2.90 -3.32
CA CYS A 56 4.06 -1.77 -2.57
C CYS A 56 5.06 -0.62 -2.47
N GLN A 57 6.32 -0.92 -2.13
CA GLN A 57 7.41 0.05 -2.11
C GLN A 57 7.56 0.78 -3.44
N MET A 58 7.63 0.04 -4.56
CA MET A 58 7.76 0.65 -5.89
C MET A 58 6.57 1.53 -6.25
N TYR A 59 5.35 1.12 -5.90
CA TYR A 59 4.14 1.90 -6.15
C TYR A 59 4.12 3.20 -5.36
N VAL A 60 4.42 3.14 -4.06
CA VAL A 60 4.49 4.31 -3.19
C VAL A 60 5.61 5.26 -3.63
N ASP A 61 6.79 4.74 -3.96
CA ASP A 61 7.91 5.57 -4.44
C ASP A 61 7.53 6.28 -5.76
N TRP A 62 6.80 5.59 -6.65
CA TRP A 62 6.25 6.21 -7.85
C TRP A 62 5.22 7.30 -7.53
N ALA A 63 4.31 7.06 -6.58
CA ALA A 63 3.30 8.03 -6.17
C ALA A 63 3.89 9.26 -5.46
N LEU A 64 4.99 9.10 -4.72
CA LEU A 64 5.68 10.17 -3.99
C LEU A 64 6.59 11.04 -4.89
N LYS A 65 7.03 10.53 -6.05
CA LYS A 65 7.94 11.25 -6.96
C LYS A 65 7.47 12.68 -7.30
N PRO A 66 6.21 12.91 -7.72
CA PRO A 66 5.73 14.27 -8.01
C PRO A 66 5.76 15.20 -6.80
N ILE A 67 5.57 14.66 -5.60
CA ILE A 67 5.57 15.43 -4.36
C ILE A 67 6.99 15.82 -3.98
N GLN A 68 7.94 14.88 -4.09
CA GLN A 68 9.37 15.16 -3.90
C GLN A 68 9.87 16.26 -4.85
N MET A 69 9.39 16.28 -6.10
CA MET A 69 9.75 17.32 -7.07
C MET A 69 9.14 18.69 -6.73
N LYS A 70 7.94 18.73 -6.15
CA LYS A 70 7.26 19.98 -5.77
C LYS A 70 7.75 20.55 -4.44
N GLN A 71 8.09 19.68 -3.49
CA GLN A 71 8.46 20.04 -2.12
C GLN A 71 9.90 19.59 -1.81
N VAL A 72 10.87 20.25 -2.44
CA VAL A 72 12.30 19.92 -2.32
C VAL A 72 12.87 20.08 -0.92
N ASP A 73 12.22 20.88 -0.06
CA ASP A 73 12.63 21.10 1.32
C ASP A 73 12.12 20.01 2.28
N TRP A 74 11.30 19.07 1.80
CA TRP A 74 10.75 17.98 2.60
C TRP A 74 11.63 16.75 2.51
N LEU A 75 12.02 16.21 3.66
CA LEU A 75 12.65 14.90 3.76
C LEU A 75 11.56 13.83 3.84
N ILE A 76 11.40 13.05 2.78
CA ILE A 76 10.44 11.93 2.70
C ILE A 76 11.24 10.62 2.72
N TYR A 77 10.98 9.78 3.71
CA TYR A 77 11.63 8.49 3.87
C TYR A 77 10.59 7.38 4.03
N HIS A 78 10.64 6.39 3.14
CA HIS A 78 9.74 5.25 3.16
C HIS A 78 10.46 4.06 3.79
N TYR A 79 9.93 3.55 4.90
CA TYR A 79 10.45 2.42 5.62
C TYR A 79 9.35 1.40 5.88
N MET A 80 9.42 0.26 5.19
CA MET A 80 8.49 -0.85 5.36
C MET A 80 7.04 -0.39 5.18
N ASP A 81 6.25 -0.34 6.25
CA ASP A 81 4.85 0.07 6.22
C ASP A 81 4.65 1.52 6.71
N ASP A 82 5.71 2.32 6.84
CA ASP A 82 5.66 3.70 7.31
C ASP A 82 6.31 4.68 6.33
N ILE A 83 5.69 5.84 6.12
CA ILE A 83 6.33 7.01 5.48
C ILE A 83 6.59 8.06 6.56
N PHE A 84 7.84 8.48 6.65
CA PHE A 84 8.27 9.62 7.47
C PHE A 84 8.41 10.84 6.59
N ILE A 85 7.77 11.94 6.99
CA ILE A 85 7.88 13.24 6.32
C ILE A 85 8.37 14.27 7.35
N ALA A 86 9.51 14.88 7.08
CA ALA A 86 10.10 15.90 7.95
C ALA A 86 10.37 17.20 7.19
N ALA A 87 9.93 18.32 7.75
CA ALA A 87 10.29 19.67 7.27
C ALA A 87 10.30 20.68 8.44
N GLN A 88 10.95 21.83 8.25
CA GLN A 88 11.10 22.85 9.30
C GLN A 88 9.75 23.40 9.80
N ASN A 89 8.83 23.74 8.88
CA ASN A 89 7.51 24.32 9.19
C ASN A 89 6.36 23.44 8.68
N LEU A 90 6.44 22.13 8.92
CA LEU A 90 5.41 21.19 8.46
C LEU A 90 4.16 21.29 9.34
N ASP A 91 3.06 21.78 8.77
CA ASP A 91 1.72 21.68 9.34
C ASP A 91 0.97 20.49 8.72
N ALA A 92 0.52 19.56 9.55
CA ALA A 92 -0.19 18.35 9.12
C ALA A 92 -1.47 18.67 8.34
N ALA A 93 -2.17 19.74 8.70
CA ALA A 93 -3.40 20.14 8.01
C ALA A 93 -3.16 20.57 6.56
N GLN A 94 -1.97 21.09 6.26
CA GLN A 94 -1.59 21.53 4.91
C GLN A 94 -0.88 20.43 4.11
N ALA A 95 -0.18 19.51 4.79
CA ALA A 95 0.60 18.46 4.16
C ALA A 95 -0.25 17.26 3.69
N ILE A 96 -1.18 16.77 4.52
CA ILE A 96 -1.99 15.58 4.22
C ILE A 96 -2.80 15.70 2.91
N PRO A 97 -3.45 16.85 2.59
CA PRO A 97 -4.19 17.01 1.33
C PRO A 97 -3.32 16.99 0.07
N GLN A 98 -2.00 17.22 0.20
CA GLN A 98 -1.06 17.17 -0.92
C GLN A 98 -0.55 15.74 -1.20
N LEU A 99 -0.71 14.83 -0.21
CA LEU A 99 -0.27 13.43 -0.28
C LEU A 99 -1.38 12.46 -0.71
N THR A 100 -2.64 12.90 -0.63
CA THR A 100 -3.83 12.09 -0.96
C THR A 100 -4.44 12.39 -2.33
N LYS A 101 -3.76 13.18 -3.18
CA LYS A 101 -4.22 13.59 -4.52
C LYS A 101 -3.52 12.87 -5.66
#